data_AF-A0A941EQ52-F1
#
_entry.id   AF-A0A941EQ52-F1
#
_cell.length_a   1.000
_cell.length_b   1.000
_cell.length_c   1.000
_cell.angle_alpha   90.00
_cell.angle_beta   90.00
_cell.angle_gamma   90.00
#
_symmetry.space_group_name_H-M   'P 1'
#
loop_
_entity.id
_entity.type
_entity.pdbx_description
1 polymer ?
#
loop_
_entity_poly.entity_id
_entity_poly.type
_entity_poly.pdbx_seq_one_letter_code
_entity_poly.pdbx_strand_id
1 'polypeptide(L)'
;MCRYADVTYKVHYVCVPCRRSSKHAWNAAEHRCPTCAVPMACAGHDFAAPRRQDPDGWAAVAAVLAAGLRYDGFVLCGCNFDPKFRPRTRAEVRARLRIAERSGLSAAEALGRRDPYGET
;
A
#
# COMPACT_ATOMS: atom_id res chain seq x y z
N MET A 1 -8.75 29.02 -11.94
CA MET A 1 -8.01 27.94 -12.64
C MET A 1 -7.34 27.08 -11.57
N CYS A 2 -7.77 25.83 -11.39
CA CYS A 2 -7.22 24.97 -10.34
C CYS A 2 -5.84 24.46 -10.79
N ARG A 3 -4.75 24.95 -10.17
CA ARG A 3 -3.37 24.57 -10.49
C ARG A 3 -3.11 23.05 -10.46
N TYR A 4 -4.01 22.29 -9.86
CA TYR A 4 -3.94 20.84 -9.72
C TYR A 4 -4.53 20.05 -10.91
N ALA A 5 -5.22 20.71 -11.85
CA ALA A 5 -5.74 20.05 -13.06
C ALA A 5 -4.66 19.81 -14.13
N ASP A 6 -3.58 20.59 -14.12
CA ASP A 6 -2.52 20.56 -15.14
C ASP A 6 -1.31 19.68 -14.77
N VAL A 7 -1.25 19.16 -13.55
CA VAL A 7 -0.16 18.28 -13.10
C VAL A 7 -0.61 16.84 -13.09
N THR A 8 0.04 16.00 -13.91
CA THR A 8 -0.08 14.56 -13.78
C THR A 8 0.51 14.14 -12.44
N TYR A 9 -0.37 13.89 -11.46
CA TYR A 9 0.04 13.42 -10.15
C TYR A 9 0.85 12.14 -10.30
N LYS A 10 1.99 12.10 -9.62
CA LYS A 10 2.82 10.89 -9.55
C LYS A 10 2.45 10.10 -8.31
N VAL A 11 2.26 8.80 -8.48
CA VAL A 11 2.02 7.85 -7.39
C VAL A 11 3.20 6.90 -7.26
N HIS A 12 3.31 6.26 -6.10
CA HIS A 12 4.34 5.26 -5.88
C HIS A 12 3.95 3.93 -6.54
N TYR A 13 4.84 3.42 -7.38
CA TYR A 13 4.80 2.05 -7.85
C TYR A 13 5.89 1.25 -7.16
N VAL A 14 5.62 -0.03 -6.91
CA VAL A 14 6.46 -0.90 -6.08
C VAL A 14 6.76 -2.22 -6.77
N CYS A 15 8.04 -2.59 -6.77
CA CYS A 15 8.51 -3.93 -7.09
C CYS A 15 8.89 -4.64 -5.79
N VAL A 16 8.06 -5.58 -5.35
CA VAL A 16 8.28 -6.36 -4.13
C VAL A 16 9.53 -7.26 -4.23
N PRO A 17 9.76 -8.02 -5.33
CA PRO A 17 10.95 -8.86 -5.45
C PRO A 17 12.26 -8.09 -5.32
N CYS A 18 12.35 -6.91 -5.95
CA CYS A 18 13.55 -6.07 -5.88
C CYS A 18 13.59 -5.13 -4.68
N ARG A 19 12.52 -5.08 -3.87
CA ARG A 19 12.38 -4.18 -2.72
C ARG A 19 12.65 -2.72 -3.09
N ARG A 20 11.98 -2.25 -4.14
CA ARG A 20 12.16 -0.89 -4.69
C ARG A 20 10.82 -0.23 -5.00
N SER A 21 10.80 1.09 -4.88
CA SER A 21 9.72 1.93 -5.35
C SER A 21 10.22 3.06 -6.26
N SER A 22 9.38 3.48 -7.20
CA SER A 22 9.60 4.65 -8.03
C SER A 22 8.29 5.40 -8.24
N LYS A 23 8.37 6.71 -8.44
CA LYS A 23 7.21 7.55 -8.71
C LYS A 23 6.93 7.58 -10.21
N HIS A 24 5.72 7.22 -10.61
CA HIS A 24 5.28 7.28 -12.00
C HIS A 24 3.96 8.05 -12.11
N ALA A 25 3.64 8.51 -13.32
CA ALA A 25 2.35 9.13 -13.60
C ALA A 25 1.21 8.21 -13.18
N TRP A 26 0.19 8.78 -12.53
CA TRP A 26 -1.04 8.06 -12.22
C TRP A 26 -1.90 7.93 -13.48
N ASN A 27 -1.55 6.96 -14.31
CA ASN A 27 -2.23 6.63 -15.55
C ASN A 27 -2.39 5.11 -15.67
N ALA A 28 -3.09 4.66 -16.71
CA ALA A 28 -3.30 3.24 -16.97
C ALA A 28 -2.07 2.52 -17.57
N ALA A 29 -0.92 3.20 -17.73
CA ALA A 29 0.26 2.60 -18.31
C ALA A 29 0.89 1.58 -17.34
N GLU A 30 1.39 0.47 -17.88
CA GLU A 30 2.18 -0.49 -17.11
C GLU A 30 3.57 0.10 -16.82
N HIS A 31 3.97 0.14 -15.56
CA HIS A 31 5.31 0.58 -15.15
C HIS A 31 6.14 -0.64 -14.75
N ARG A 32 7.30 -0.82 -15.37
CA ARG A 32 8.18 -1.98 -15.14
C ARG A 32 9.35 -1.64 -14.23
N CYS A 33 9.77 -2.63 -13.44
CA CYS A 33 10.94 -2.47 -12.60
C CYS A 33 12.21 -2.33 -13.46
N PRO A 34 13.05 -1.30 -13.25
CA PRO A 34 14.28 -1.12 -14.04
C PRO A 34 15.35 -2.19 -13.75
N THR A 35 15.15 -3.06 -12.77
CA THR A 35 16.11 -4.11 -12.38
C THR A 35 15.69 -5.49 -12.88
N CYS A 36 14.43 -5.89 -12.69
CA CYS A 36 13.95 -7.22 -13.07
C CYS A 36 12.90 -7.23 -14.18
N ALA A 37 12.52 -6.07 -14.72
CA ALA A 37 11.50 -5.90 -15.76
C ALA A 37 10.07 -6.39 -15.42
N VAL A 38 9.82 -6.85 -14.19
CA VAL A 38 8.50 -7.25 -13.70
C VAL A 38 7.59 -6.02 -13.57
N PRO A 39 6.29 -6.12 -13.91
CA PRO A 39 5.31 -5.07 -13.65
C PRO A 39 5.27 -4.67 -12.17
N MET A 40 5.26 -3.36 -11.92
CA MET A 40 5.21 -2.80 -10.59
C MET A 40 3.76 -2.56 -10.15
N ALA A 41 3.45 -2.83 -8.89
CA ALA A 41 2.14 -2.58 -8.33
C ALA A 41 1.98 -1.12 -7.91
N CYS A 42 0.84 -0.50 -8.21
CA CYS A 42 0.51 0.84 -7.70
C CYS A 42 0.27 0.77 -6.19
N ALA A 43 1.17 1.36 -5.40
CA ALA A 43 1.09 1.39 -3.94
C ALA A 43 0.37 2.62 -3.39
N GLY A 44 0.10 3.63 -4.20
CA GLY A 44 -0.66 4.81 -3.80
C GLY A 44 0.19 6.06 -3.50
N HIS A 45 -0.48 7.11 -3.01
CA HIS A 45 0.13 8.42 -2.78
C HIS A 45 1.00 8.49 -1.52
N ASP A 46 0.57 7.85 -0.43
CA ASP A 46 1.17 7.96 0.90
C ASP A 46 2.16 6.81 1.21
N PHE A 47 2.59 6.09 0.18
CA PHE A 47 3.51 4.98 0.34
C PHE A 47 4.90 5.46 0.80
N ALA A 48 5.25 5.12 2.03
CA ALA A 48 6.60 5.27 2.57
C ALA A 48 7.36 3.94 2.41
N ALA A 49 8.32 3.91 1.49
CA ALA A 49 9.10 2.70 1.23
C ALA A 49 9.94 2.30 2.46
N PRO A 50 9.85 1.02 2.91
CA PRO A 50 10.76 0.49 3.92
C PRO A 50 12.22 0.54 3.41
N ARG A 51 13.18 0.46 4.34
CA ARG A 51 14.59 0.28 3.96
C ARG A 51 14.72 -0.98 3.11
N ARG A 52 15.55 -0.97 2.07
CA ARG A 52 15.71 -2.12 1.16
C ARG A 52 16.09 -3.43 1.88
N GLN A 53 16.88 -3.31 2.94
CA GLN A 53 17.36 -4.44 3.76
C GLN A 53 16.39 -4.82 4.90
N ASP A 54 15.20 -4.21 4.99
CA ASP A 54 14.19 -4.54 5.99
C ASP A 54 13.22 -5.61 5.46
N PRO A 55 13.49 -6.91 5.67
CA PRO A 55 12.62 -7.96 5.15
C PRO A 55 11.23 -7.93 5.79
N ASP A 56 11.09 -7.43 7.03
CA ASP A 56 9.81 -7.40 7.74
C ASP A 56 8.88 -6.33 7.18
N GLY A 57 9.42 -5.14 6.92
CA GLY A 57 8.70 -4.07 6.23
C GLY A 57 8.28 -4.48 4.83
N TRP A 58 9.18 -5.08 4.05
CA TRP A 58 8.87 -5.54 2.70
C TRP A 58 7.87 -6.70 2.65
N ALA A 59 7.86 -7.58 3.67
CA ALA A 59 6.82 -8.59 3.82
C ALA A 59 5.45 -7.97 4.11
N ALA A 60 5.39 -6.89 4.90
CA ALA A 60 4.14 -6.17 5.14
C ALA A 60 3.60 -5.52 3.86
N VAL A 61 4.47 -4.86 3.09
CA VAL A 61 4.12 -4.28 1.78
C VAL A 61 3.58 -5.35 0.83
N ALA A 62 4.24 -6.51 0.76
CA ALA A 62 3.79 -7.63 -0.07
C ALA A 62 2.37 -8.08 0.29
N ALA A 63 2.09 -8.26 1.58
CA ALA A 63 0.77 -8.69 2.06
C ALA A 63 -0.33 -7.66 1.77
N VAL A 64 -0.05 -6.38 1.99
CA VAL A 64 -1.00 -5.29 1.73
C VAL A 64 -1.35 -5.22 0.25
N LEU A 65 -0.35 -5.23 -0.64
CA LEU A 65 -0.58 -5.18 -2.09
C LEU A 65 -1.28 -6.43 -2.62
N ALA A 66 -0.92 -7.62 -2.09
CA ALA A 66 -1.59 -8.88 -2.44
C ALA A 66 -3.07 -8.89 -2.02
N ALA A 67 -3.42 -8.20 -0.92
CA ALA A 67 -4.81 -8.01 -0.50
C ALA A 67 -5.56 -6.93 -1.31
N GLY A 68 -4.94 -6.37 -2.36
CA GLY A 68 -5.54 -5.32 -3.20
C GLY A 68 -5.60 -3.94 -2.54
N LEU A 69 -4.98 -3.77 -1.37
CA LEU A 69 -4.94 -2.50 -0.67
C LEU A 69 -3.82 -1.61 -1.18
N ARG A 70 -4.04 -0.31 -1.06
CA ARG A 70 -3.05 0.74 -1.34
C ARG A 70 -2.84 1.63 -0.12
N TYR A 71 -1.74 2.35 -0.11
CA TYR A 71 -1.38 3.38 0.86
C TYR A 71 -1.90 4.73 0.34
N ASP A 72 -3.23 4.82 0.22
CA ASP A 72 -3.93 6.03 -0.17
C ASP A 72 -4.74 6.53 1.04
N GLY A 73 -4.43 7.73 1.51
CA GLY A 73 -5.24 8.54 2.43
C GLY A 73 -5.96 9.70 1.73
N PHE A 74 -5.79 9.82 0.40
CA PHE A 74 -6.36 10.90 -0.38
C PHE A 74 -7.82 10.62 -0.76
N VAL A 75 -8.74 11.49 -0.31
CA VAL A 75 -10.14 11.53 -0.75
C VAL A 75 -10.28 12.63 -1.81
N LEU A 76 -10.96 12.33 -2.93
CA LEU A 76 -11.07 13.14 -4.16
C LEU A 76 -11.45 14.63 -4.00
N CYS A 77 -11.93 15.07 -2.84
CA CYS A 77 -12.27 16.47 -2.56
C CYS A 77 -11.13 17.27 -1.91
N GLY A 78 -10.03 16.62 -1.46
CA GLY A 78 -8.87 17.30 -0.85
C GLY A 78 -9.11 17.98 0.51
N CYS A 79 -10.37 18.06 0.95
CA CYS A 79 -10.75 18.64 2.24
C CYS A 79 -10.60 17.67 3.42
N ASN A 80 -10.58 16.36 3.16
CA ASN A 80 -10.47 15.32 4.18
C ASN A 80 -9.29 14.39 3.88
N PHE A 81 -8.34 14.30 4.82
CA PHE A 81 -7.30 13.29 4.87
C PHE A 81 -7.75 12.20 5.84
N ASP A 82 -8.04 11.01 5.33
CA ASP A 82 -8.35 9.84 6.15
C ASP A 82 -7.18 8.85 6.03
N PRO A 83 -6.14 8.97 6.88
CA PRO A 83 -4.97 8.11 6.80
C PRO A 83 -5.38 6.67 7.10
N LYS A 84 -5.46 5.87 6.03
CA LYS A 84 -5.78 4.45 6.15
C LYS A 84 -4.61 3.71 6.80
N PHE A 85 -4.88 3.06 7.93
CA PHE A 85 -3.90 2.23 8.59
C PHE A 85 -3.42 1.10 7.67
N ARG A 86 -2.11 0.83 7.68
CA ARG A 86 -1.51 -0.36 7.07
C ARG A 86 -0.47 -0.93 8.02
N PRO A 87 -0.38 -2.27 8.17
CA PRO A 87 0.67 -2.89 8.95
C PRO A 87 2.04 -2.56 8.37
N ARG A 88 3.02 -2.40 9.24
CA ARG A 88 4.40 -2.05 8.91
C ARG A 88 5.35 -3.23 9.06
N THR A 89 4.93 -4.30 9.72
CA THR A 89 5.76 -5.47 9.97
C THR A 89 5.05 -6.78 9.64
N ARG A 90 5.85 -7.81 9.35
CA ARG A 90 5.37 -9.19 9.19
C ARG A 90 4.62 -9.72 10.42
N ALA A 91 5.00 -9.31 11.62
CA ALA A 91 4.33 -9.71 12.86
C ALA A 91 2.91 -9.16 12.93
N GLU A 92 2.72 -7.88 12.59
CA GLU A 92 1.40 -7.24 12.55
C GLU A 92 0.48 -7.85 11.48
N VAL A 93 1.03 -8.21 10.33
CA VAL A 93 0.30 -8.95 9.28
C VAL A 93 -0.17 -10.29 9.82
N ARG A 94 0.74 -11.09 10.40
CA ARG A 94 0.40 -12.41 10.95
C ARG A 94 -0.67 -12.33 12.04
N ALA A 95 -0.56 -11.37 12.95
CA ALA A 95 -1.55 -11.19 14.00
C ALA A 95 -2.95 -10.92 13.42
N ARG A 96 -3.05 -10.01 12.43
CA ARG A 96 -4.30 -9.66 11.76
C ARG A 96 -4.89 -10.83 10.97
N LEU A 97 -4.08 -11.53 10.19
CA LEU A 97 -4.56 -12.68 9.41
C LEU A 97 -5.05 -13.82 10.32
N ARG A 98 -4.38 -14.09 11.45
CA ARG A 98 -4.86 -15.06 12.45
C ARG A 98 -6.17 -14.68 13.12
N ILE A 99 -6.43 -13.38 13.28
CA ILE A 99 -7.73 -12.91 13.79
C ILE A 99 -8.78 -13.04 12.68
N ALA A 100 -8.43 -12.67 11.45
CA ALA A 100 -9.30 -12.78 10.29
C ALA A 100 -9.82 -14.21 10.07
N GLU A 101 -8.91 -15.20 10.15
CA GLU A 101 -9.25 -16.63 10.07
C GLU A 101 -10.28 -17.05 11.13
N ARG A 102 -10.20 -16.50 12.35
CA ARG A 102 -11.12 -16.82 13.45
C ARG A 102 -12.44 -16.08 13.36
N SER A 103 -12.44 -14.86 12.81
CA SER A 103 -13.59 -13.98 12.74
C SER A 103 -14.29 -14.00 11.37
N GLY A 104 -13.80 -14.79 10.41
CA GLY A 104 -14.35 -14.86 9.05
C GLY A 104 -14.13 -13.61 8.19
N LEU A 105 -13.15 -12.76 8.54
CA LEU A 105 -12.85 -11.54 7.80
C LEU A 105 -11.96 -11.83 6.59
N SER A 106 -12.12 -11.02 5.53
CA SER A 106 -11.16 -11.05 4.41
C SER A 106 -9.80 -10.49 4.82
N ALA A 107 -8.75 -10.88 4.10
CA ALA A 107 -7.41 -10.32 4.31
C ALA A 107 -7.38 -8.79 4.14
N ALA A 108 -8.14 -8.25 3.19
CA ALA A 108 -8.23 -6.81 2.94
C ALA A 108 -8.84 -6.06 4.14
N GLU A 109 -9.93 -6.57 4.70
CA GLU A 109 -10.55 -5.97 5.89
C GLU A 109 -9.60 -6.05 7.08
N ALA A 110 -9.01 -7.22 7.31
CA ALA A 110 -8.11 -7.45 8.43
C ALA A 110 -6.87 -6.55 8.39
N LEU A 111 -6.24 -6.41 7.22
CA LEU A 111 -5.06 -5.57 7.04
C LEU A 111 -5.39 -4.06 6.96
N GLY A 112 -6.65 -3.72 6.71
CA GLY A 112 -7.14 -2.34 6.72
C GLY A 112 -7.48 -1.82 8.11
N ARG A 113 -7.73 -2.70 9.09
CA ARG A 113 -8.11 -2.30 10.46
C ARG A 113 -6.91 -1.88 11.30
N ARG A 114 -7.07 -0.73 11.98
CA ARG A 114 -6.12 -0.22 12.97
C ARG A 114 -6.07 -1.14 14.18
N ASP A 115 -7.22 -1.38 14.81
CA ASP A 115 -7.36 -2.37 15.88
C ASP A 115 -7.64 -3.76 15.27
N PRO A 116 -6.75 -4.75 15.47
CA PRO A 116 -6.97 -6.08 14.94
C PRO A 116 -8.13 -6.82 15.63
N TYR A 117 -8.57 -6.41 16.83
CA TYR A 117 -9.69 -7.03 17.57
C TYR A 117 -11.04 -6.33 17.36
N GLY A 118 -11.06 -5.17 16.70
CA GLY A 118 -12.24 -4.30 16.54
C GLY A 118 -12.22 -3.12 17.51
N GLU A 119 -12.89 -2.01 17.16
CA GLU A 119 -13.19 -0.97 18.15
C GLU A 119 -14.11 -1.60 19.20
N THR A 120 -13.61 -1.75 20.43
CA THR A 120 -14.46 -1.99 21.61
C THR A 120 -15.37 -0.80 21.85
#